data_AF-A0A948F5W2-F1
#
_entry.id   AF-A0A948F5W2-F1
#
_cell.length_a   1.000
_cell.length_b   1.000
_cell.length_c   1.000
_cell.angle_alpha   90.00
_cell.angle_beta   90.00
_cell.angle_gamma   90.00
#
_symmetry.space_group_name_H-M   'P 1'
#
loop_
_entity.id
_entity.type
_entity.pdbx_description
1 polymer ?
#
loop_
_entity_poly.entity_id
_entity_poly.type
_entity_poly.pdbx_seq_one_letter_code
_entity_poly.pdbx_strand_id
1 'polypeptide(L)' 'MIASAVLRVELANGHRLVAYAAPAEKGRAGGLEPGDRVRVELSPCDMSRGRLIFSEEVTK' A
#
# COMPACT_ATOMS: atom_id res chain seq x y z
N MET A 1 -3.16 -17.03 12.03
CA MET A 1 -1.98 -16.64 11.23
C MET A 1 -2.39 -15.45 10.36
N ILE A 2 -1.88 -14.24 10.63
CA ILE A 2 -2.27 -13.04 9.87
C ILE A 2 -1.41 -13.06 8.60
N ALA A 3 -2.00 -13.44 7.46
CA ALA A 3 -1.31 -13.48 6.17
C ALA A 3 -1.35 -12.10 5.47
N SER A 4 -0.85 -11.06 6.15
CA SER A 4 -0.73 -9.72 5.60
C SER A 4 0.29 -9.74 4.46
N ALA A 5 -0.09 -9.25 3.27
CA ALA A 5 0.92 -9.02 2.23
C ALA A 5 1.68 -7.73 2.59
N VAL A 6 3.00 -7.81 2.68
CA VAL A 6 3.87 -6.66 2.91
C VAL A 6 4.29 -6.08 1.57
N LEU A 7 3.92 -4.82 1.31
CA LEU A 7 4.33 -4.08 0.13
C LEU A 7 5.23 -2.93 0.56
N ARG A 8 6.35 -2.73 -0.15
CA ARG A 8 7.20 -1.56 0.03
C ARG A 8 6.68 -0.46 -0.89
N VAL A 9 6.31 0.66 -0.30
CA VAL A 9 5.76 1.80 -1.04
C VAL A 9 6.67 2.99 -0.85
N GLU A 10 6.94 3.71 -1.93
CA GLU A 10 7.64 4.98 -1.91
C GLU A 10 6.60 6.09 -2.09
N LEU A 11 6.50 6.96 -1.09
CA LEU A 11 5.66 8.14 -1.17
C LEU A 11 6.27 9.16 -2.13
N ALA A 12 5.44 10.01 -2.71
CA ALA A 12 5.88 11.10 -3.60
C ALA A 12 6.85 12.10 -2.93
N ASN A 13 6.92 12.11 -1.59
CA ASN A 13 7.87 12.92 -0.82
C ASN A 13 9.26 12.25 -0.66
N GLY A 14 9.49 11.07 -1.24
CA GLY A 14 10.74 10.32 -1.14
C GLY A 14 10.85 9.40 0.09
N HIS A 15 9.82 9.33 0.95
CA HIS A 15 9.82 8.44 2.10
C HIS A 15 9.41 7.02 1.69
N ARG A 16 10.23 6.04 2.07
CA ARG A 16 9.90 4.61 1.94
C ARG A 16 9.27 4.09 3.21
N LEU A 17 8.15 3.40 3.05
CA LEU A 17 7.44 2.78 4.15
C LEU A 17 6.96 1.38 3.77
N VAL A 18 6.64 0.61 4.80
CA VAL A 18 6.05 -0.72 4.64
C VAL A 18 4.55 -0.59 4.86
N ALA A 19 3.80 -0.91 3.81
CA ALA A 19 2.35 -0.97 3.86
C ALA A 19 1.89 -2.41 3.98
N TYR A 20 0.95 -2.65 4.89
CA TYR A 20 0.30 -3.95 5.03
C TYR A 20 -1.00 -3.95 4.24
N ALA A 21 -1.11 -4.85 3.28
CA ALA A 21 -2.37 -5.09 2.58
C ALA A 21 -3.27 -6.00 3.42
N ALA A 22 -4.52 -5.58 3.57
CA ALA A 22 -5.56 -6.44 4.12
C ALA A 22 -5.83 -7.63 3.17
N PRO A 23 -6.34 -8.76 3.67
CA PRO A 23 -6.64 -9.93 2.85
C PRO A 23 -7.60 -9.63 1.69
N ALA A 24 -8.56 -8.72 1.87
CA ALA A 24 -9.47 -8.26 0.80
C ALA A 24 -8.73 -7.56 -0.36
N GLU A 25 -7.64 -6.88 -0.03
CA GLU A 25 -6.87 -6.01 -0.91
C GLU A 25 -5.71 -6.78 -1.58
N LYS A 26 -5.38 -7.99 -1.10
CA LYS A 26 -4.28 -8.82 -1.59
C LYS A 26 -4.43 -9.24 -3.06
N GLY A 27 -5.66 -9.43 -3.53
CA GLY A 27 -5.94 -9.73 -4.94
C GLY A 27 -5.60 -8.59 -5.89
N ARG A 28 -5.87 -7.35 -5.48
CA ARG A 28 -5.53 -6.14 -6.25
C ARG A 28 -4.03 -5.84 -6.20
N ALA A 29 -3.39 -6.10 -5.06
CA ALA A 29 -1.95 -5.90 -4.89
C ALA A 29 -1.08 -6.76 -5.82
N GLY A 30 -1.56 -7.95 -6.21
CA GLY A 30 -0.85 -8.84 -7.12
C GLY A 30 -0.80 -8.34 -8.57
N GLY A 31 -1.62 -7.35 -8.94
CA GLY A 31 -1.65 -6.75 -10.27
C GLY A 31 -0.93 -5.40 -10.37
N LEU A 32 -0.27 -4.94 -9.30
CA LEU A 32 0.45 -3.68 -9.30
C LEU A 32 1.75 -3.80 -10.11
N GLU A 33 1.90 -2.91 -11.09
CA GLU A 33 3.13 -2.75 -11.85
C GLU A 33 3.94 -1.57 -11.32
N PRO A 34 5.28 -1.57 -11.48
CA PRO A 34 6.12 -0.43 -11.09
C PRO A 34 5.72 0.82 -11.88
N GLY A 35 5.11 1.79 -11.20
CA GLY A 35 4.54 3.00 -11.78
C GLY A 35 3.09 3.26 -11.36
N ASP A 36 2.43 2.24 -10.83
CA ASP A 36 1.06 2.32 -10.35
C ASP A 36 0.94 3.16 -9.07
N ARG A 37 -0.11 3.98 -8.99
CA ARG A 37 -0.35 4.88 -7.85
C ARG A 37 -1.30 4.22 -6.87
N VAL A 38 -0.78 3.92 -5.68
CA VAL A 38 -1.58 3.36 -4.58
C VAL A 38 -1.83 4.39 -3.49
N ARG A 39 -2.98 4.29 -2.84
CA ARG A 39 -3.30 5.10 -1.67
C ARG A 39 -2.88 4.33 -0.41
N VAL A 40 -2.18 5.01 0.49
CA VAL A 40 -1.78 4.44 1.77
C VAL A 40 -2.33 5.31 2.88
N GLU A 41 -3.03 4.69 3.81
CA GLU A 41 -3.44 5.34 5.05
C GLU A 41 -2.29 5.22 6.06
N LEU A 42 -1.71 6.36 6.41
CA LEU A 42 -0.61 6.43 7.38
C LEU A 42 -1.19 6.64 8.78
N SER A 43 -0.62 5.95 9.75
CA SER A 43 -0.93 6.27 11.14
C SER A 43 -0.27 7.60 11.50
N PRO A 44 -1.01 8.56 12.09
CA PRO A 44 -0.47 9.88 12.44
C PRO A 44 0.68 9.80 13.46
N CYS A 45 0.80 8.68 14.19
CA CYS A 45 1.86 8.44 15.16
C CYS A 45 3.13 7.82 14.57
N ASP A 46 3.06 7.24 13.36
CA ASP A 46 4.14 6.39 12.81
C ASP A 46 4.13 6.45 11.28
N MET A 47 4.92 7.37 10.71
CA MET A 47 5.00 7.55 9.24
C MET A 47 5.73 6.41 8.51
N SER A 48 6.28 5.44 9.25
CA SER A 48 7.00 4.29 8.69
C SER A 48 6.11 3.07 8.41
N ARG A 49 4.87 3.08 8.92
CA ARG A 49 3.91 1.97 8.80
C ARG A 49 2.58 2.49 8.28
N GLY A 50 2.12 1.90 7.18
CA GLY A 50 0.88 2.27 6.54
C GLY A 50 -0.05 1.09 6.31
N ARG A 51 -1.33 1.37 6.11
CA ARG A 51 -2.29 0.42 5.59
C ARG A 51 -2.52 0.72 4.12
N LEU A 52 -2.35 -0.29 3.28
CA LEU A 52 -2.62 -0.16 1.85
C LEU A 52 -4.14 -0.11 1.63
N ILE A 53 -4.62 0.91 0.90
CA ILE A 53 -6.04 1.06 0.52
C ILE A 53 -6.11 1.19 -1.00
N PHE A 54 -6.72 0.20 -1.68
CA PHE A 54 -7.01 0.33 -3.11
C PHE A 54 -8.25 1.20 -3.28
N SER A 55 -8.04 2.46 -3.66
CA SER A 55 -9.11 3.30 -4.19
C SER A 55 -9.39 2.85 -5.63
N GLU A 56 -10.62 2.93 -6.12
CA GLU A 56 -10.97 2.57 -7.51
C GLU A 56 -10.26 3.45 -8.57
N GLU A 57 -9.59 4.51 -8.13
CA GLU A 57 -8.75 5.39 -8.95
C GLU A 57 -7.33 4.81 -9.15
N VAL A 58 -7.23 3.50 -9.35
CA VAL A 58 -6.05 2.92 -9.99
C VAL A 58 -6.33 2.99 -11.48
N THR A 59 -5.99 4.13 -12.08
CA THR A 59 -6.06 4.31 -13.53
C THR A 59 -5.13 3.28 -14.18
N LYS A 60 -5.74 2.34 -14.89
CA LYS A 60 -5.09 1.44 -15.84
C LYS A 60 -4.53 2.21 -17.03
#